data_AF-G2IVR4-F1
#
_entry.id   AF-G2IVR4-F1
#
_cell.length_a   1.000
_cell.length_b   1.000
_cell.length_c   1.000
_cell.angle_alpha   90.00
_cell.angle_beta   90.00
_cell.angle_gamma   90.00
#
_symmetry.space_group_name_H-M   'P 1'
#
loop_
_entity.id
_entity.type
_entity.pdbx_description
1 polymer ?
#
loop_
_entity_poly.entity_id
_entity_poly.type
_entity_poly.pdbx_seq_one_letter_code
_entity_poly.pdbx_strand_id
1 'polypeptide(L)'
;MFYGFDFDATMLRIASMNLIMHGVASPDIHYQDTLSQGVAEKRPQAAKSSFDLILANPPFKGRLDEQDVSPDILRVVKTKKTELLFIGLILRMLKTGGRSASIVPDGVLFSSSKAHVQLRKHLIEDNQLEAVISLPSGVFKPYAGVSTSIIIFSKGGSTDEVFFYDMHADGYSLDDKRQPVKDNDIPDILAQYQRWCDRDGDFSGRTQQAFGVPKGDLVAQNYDLSINRYKQQVYEAEQHENGRVQACQRASVGFCQRRASQNLLRSRSFLLGIPQPRCI
;
A
#
# COMPACT_ATOMS: atom_id res chain seq x y z
N MET A 1 12.73 -12.62 15.42
CA MET A 1 13.95 -11.85 15.05
C MET A 1 13.50 -10.73 14.12
N PHE A 2 14.01 -9.51 14.24
CA PHE A 2 13.61 -8.39 13.37
C PHE A 2 14.72 -8.10 12.34
N TYR A 3 14.34 -7.99 11.07
CA TYR A 3 15.22 -7.64 9.97
C TYR A 3 14.86 -6.28 9.40
N GLY A 4 15.86 -5.46 9.11
CA GLY A 4 15.66 -4.12 8.56
C GLY A 4 16.63 -3.79 7.44
N PHE A 5 16.16 -3.07 6.44
CA PHE A 5 17.00 -2.53 5.37
C PHE A 5 16.70 -1.05 5.15
N ASP A 6 17.76 -0.25 5.05
CA ASP A 6 17.73 1.16 4.64
C ASP A 6 19.07 1.50 3.97
N PHE A 7 19.09 2.51 3.10
CA PHE A 7 20.31 2.99 2.43
C PHE A 7 20.88 4.24 3.09
N ASP A 8 20.21 4.82 4.09
CA ASP A 8 20.71 5.94 4.88
C ASP A 8 21.31 5.42 6.20
N ALA A 9 22.62 5.59 6.34
CA ALA A 9 23.36 5.16 7.54
C ALA A 9 22.85 5.82 8.82
N THR A 10 22.31 7.03 8.74
CA THR A 10 21.74 7.75 9.89
C THR A 10 20.43 7.09 10.32
N MET A 11 19.56 6.75 9.37
CA MET A 11 18.28 6.09 9.65
C MET A 11 18.48 4.70 10.25
N LEU A 12 19.47 3.93 9.75
CA LEU A 12 19.80 2.62 10.33
C LEU A 12 20.20 2.73 11.80
N ARG A 13 21.03 3.71 12.16
CA ARG A 13 21.45 3.91 13.55
C ARG A 13 20.25 4.24 14.44
N ILE A 14 19.39 5.15 13.99
CA ILE A 14 18.18 5.54 14.71
C ILE A 14 17.25 4.32 14.87
N ALA A 15 17.04 3.54 13.81
CA ALA A 15 16.20 2.34 13.84
C ALA A 15 16.75 1.28 14.81
N SER A 16 18.07 1.01 14.76
CA SER A 16 18.71 0.07 15.68
C SER A 16 18.60 0.53 17.13
N MET A 17 18.86 1.81 17.42
CA MET A 17 18.69 2.38 18.75
C MET A 17 17.24 2.25 19.22
N ASN A 18 16.27 2.58 18.36
CA ASN A 18 14.85 2.48 18.67
C ASN A 18 14.44 1.05 19.04
N LEU A 19 14.87 0.07 18.26
CA LEU A 19 14.59 -1.35 18.52
C LEU A 19 15.22 -1.84 19.82
N ILE A 20 16.49 -1.48 20.09
CA ILE A 20 17.18 -1.83 21.34
C ILE A 20 16.46 -1.22 22.55
N MET A 21 16.04 0.05 22.48
CA MET A 21 15.28 0.72 23.55
C MET A 21 13.92 0.07 23.82
N HIS A 22 13.31 -0.55 22.80
CA HIS A 22 12.06 -1.32 22.93
C HIS A 22 12.30 -2.80 23.27
N GLY A 23 13.50 -3.18 23.71
CA GLY A 23 13.80 -4.52 24.20
C GLY A 23 14.17 -5.55 23.13
N VAL A 24 14.35 -5.14 21.87
CA VAL A 24 14.86 -6.04 20.82
C VAL A 24 16.38 -6.12 20.95
N ALA A 25 16.87 -7.16 21.64
CA ALA A 25 18.26 -7.28 22.04
C ALA A 25 19.28 -7.39 20.88
N SER A 26 18.86 -7.89 19.72
CA SER A 26 19.74 -8.06 18.55
C SER A 26 18.97 -7.85 17.25
N PRO A 27 18.68 -6.59 16.88
CA PRO A 27 17.97 -6.28 15.65
C PRO A 27 18.92 -6.43 14.45
N ASP A 28 18.50 -7.16 13.42
CA ASP A 28 19.32 -7.46 12.25
C ASP A 28 19.11 -6.40 11.15
N ILE A 29 19.66 -5.21 11.41
CA ILE A 29 19.45 -3.99 10.62
C ILE A 29 20.67 -3.72 9.74
N HIS A 30 20.42 -3.54 8.45
CA HIS A 30 21.47 -3.58 7.45
C HIS A 30 21.45 -2.41 6.47
N TYR A 31 22.63 -1.88 6.19
CA TYR A 31 22.83 -0.94 5.09
C TYR A 31 22.70 -1.64 3.74
N GLN A 32 21.68 -1.29 2.98
CA GLN A 32 21.41 -1.88 1.66
C GLN A 32 20.46 -1.01 0.84
N ASP A 33 20.84 -0.69 -0.40
CA ASP A 33 19.88 -0.33 -1.43
C ASP A 33 19.16 -1.60 -1.89
N THR A 34 17.90 -1.76 -1.50
CA THR A 34 17.13 -2.99 -1.69
C THR A 34 16.61 -3.19 -3.12
N LEU A 35 16.63 -2.16 -3.97
CA LEU A 35 16.24 -2.28 -5.38
C LEU A 35 17.43 -2.61 -6.29
N SER A 36 18.65 -2.34 -5.81
CA SER A 36 19.89 -2.59 -6.55
C SER A 36 20.16 -4.07 -6.83
N GLN A 37 20.91 -4.35 -7.90
CA GLN A 37 21.33 -5.71 -8.26
C GLN A 37 22.15 -6.40 -7.16
N GLY A 38 22.94 -5.62 -6.42
CA GLY A 38 23.89 -6.13 -5.41
C GLY A 38 23.24 -6.75 -4.17
N VAL A 39 21.92 -6.66 -3.99
CA VAL A 39 21.23 -7.30 -2.84
C VAL A 39 21.36 -8.81 -2.91
N ALA A 40 21.17 -9.39 -4.10
CA ALA A 40 21.21 -10.83 -4.28
C ALA A 40 22.60 -11.41 -3.98
N GLU A 41 23.66 -10.65 -4.28
CA GLU A 41 25.04 -11.04 -4.03
C GLU A 41 25.46 -10.80 -2.58
N LYS A 42 25.15 -9.62 -2.03
CA LYS A 42 25.55 -9.25 -0.65
C LYS A 42 24.74 -9.99 0.41
N ARG A 43 23.49 -10.36 0.09
CA ARG A 43 22.50 -10.91 1.04
C ARG A 43 21.64 -11.99 0.38
N PRO A 44 22.21 -13.09 -0.12
CA PRO A 44 21.45 -14.12 -0.84
C PRO A 44 20.29 -14.69 -0.02
N GLN A 45 20.49 -14.84 1.30
CA GLN A 45 19.49 -15.39 2.21
C GLN A 45 18.33 -14.45 2.51
N ALA A 46 18.49 -13.12 2.38
CA ALA A 46 17.43 -12.14 2.61
C ALA A 46 16.81 -11.63 1.29
N ALA A 47 17.46 -11.87 0.16
CA ALA A 47 17.04 -11.40 -1.15
C ALA A 47 15.85 -12.19 -1.73
N LYS A 48 15.52 -13.37 -1.19
CA LYS A 48 14.45 -14.22 -1.74
C LYS A 48 13.87 -15.17 -0.69
N SER A 49 12.55 -15.11 -0.52
CA SER A 49 11.76 -16.11 0.22
C SER A 49 12.26 -16.37 1.64
N SER A 50 12.46 -15.28 2.36
CA SER A 50 13.17 -15.24 3.64
C SER A 50 12.25 -14.88 4.80
N PHE A 51 11.16 -14.16 4.52
CA PHE A 51 10.31 -13.55 5.55
C PHE A 51 8.88 -14.12 5.52
N ASP A 52 8.34 -14.33 6.71
CA ASP A 52 6.95 -14.75 6.91
C ASP A 52 6.02 -13.53 6.97
N LEU A 53 6.51 -12.42 7.53
CA LEU A 53 5.80 -11.13 7.58
C LEU A 53 6.71 -9.99 7.15
N ILE A 54 6.22 -9.12 6.26
CA ILE A 54 6.88 -7.86 5.89
C ILE A 54 5.94 -6.68 6.14
N LEU A 55 6.37 -5.74 6.97
CA LEU A 55 5.70 -4.46 7.18
C LEU A 55 6.54 -3.36 6.53
N ALA A 56 5.93 -2.59 5.65
CA ALA A 56 6.67 -1.59 4.89
C ALA A 56 5.88 -0.30 4.66
N ASN A 57 6.59 0.82 4.74
CA ASN A 57 6.16 2.09 4.17
C ASN A 57 7.18 2.51 3.09
N PRO A 58 7.11 1.92 1.88
CA PRO A 58 8.01 2.26 0.80
C PRO A 58 7.81 3.71 0.32
N PRO A 59 8.83 4.31 -0.29
CA PRO A 59 8.76 5.68 -0.78
C PRO A 59 7.73 5.82 -1.90
N PHE A 60 6.87 6.83 -1.75
CA PHE A 60 5.70 7.03 -2.63
C PHE A 60 6.03 7.54 -4.04
N LYS A 61 7.24 8.02 -4.29
CA LYS A 61 7.65 8.52 -5.59
C LYS A 61 9.15 8.37 -5.79
N GLY A 62 9.53 8.06 -7.03
CA GLY A 62 10.91 7.92 -7.45
C GLY A 62 10.99 7.27 -8.82
N ARG A 63 12.10 7.49 -9.51
CA ARG A 63 12.42 6.77 -10.75
C ARG A 63 13.85 6.25 -10.67
N LEU A 64 14.02 5.01 -11.07
CA LEU A 64 15.32 4.37 -11.25
C LEU A 64 15.47 3.95 -12.71
N ASP A 65 16.70 3.88 -13.19
CA ASP A 65 16.95 3.28 -14.49
C ASP A 65 16.90 1.76 -14.38
N GLU A 66 16.36 1.10 -15.43
CA GLU A 66 16.15 -0.35 -15.41
C GLU A 66 17.45 -1.13 -15.21
N GLN A 67 18.58 -0.57 -15.68
CA GLN A 67 19.90 -1.15 -15.50
C GLN A 67 20.35 -1.20 -14.03
N ASP A 68 19.84 -0.30 -13.18
CA ASP A 68 20.20 -0.24 -11.77
C ASP A 68 19.34 -1.17 -10.91
N VAL A 69 18.23 -1.69 -11.47
CA VAL A 69 17.27 -2.54 -10.78
C VAL A 69 17.62 -4.01 -10.96
N SER A 70 17.42 -4.82 -9.92
CA SER A 70 17.58 -6.28 -10.01
C SER A 70 16.74 -6.89 -11.15
N PRO A 71 17.33 -7.67 -12.07
CA PRO A 71 16.61 -8.29 -13.17
C PRO A 71 15.42 -9.16 -12.75
N ASP A 72 15.47 -9.84 -11.59
CA ASP A 72 14.33 -10.66 -11.17
C ASP A 72 13.15 -9.84 -10.65
N ILE A 73 13.37 -8.60 -10.17
CA ILE A 73 12.27 -7.68 -9.83
C ILE A 73 11.58 -7.23 -11.13
N LEU A 74 12.36 -6.93 -12.17
CA LEU A 74 11.85 -6.53 -13.48
C LEU A 74 11.05 -7.62 -14.19
N ARG A 75 11.26 -8.90 -13.83
CA ARG A 75 10.42 -10.02 -14.31
C ARG A 75 9.00 -9.97 -13.75
N VAL A 76 8.82 -9.42 -12.55
CA VAL A 76 7.50 -9.24 -11.92
C VAL A 76 6.80 -8.01 -12.51
N VAL A 77 7.50 -6.87 -12.51
CA VAL A 77 6.97 -5.62 -13.05
C VAL A 77 8.06 -4.89 -13.83
N LYS A 78 7.86 -4.74 -15.15
CA LYS A 78 8.79 -3.99 -15.99
C LYS A 78 8.48 -2.49 -15.92
N THR A 79 9.17 -1.78 -15.03
CA THR A 79 8.94 -0.35 -14.78
C THR A 79 10.15 0.35 -14.17
N LYS A 80 10.21 1.66 -14.39
CA LYS A 80 11.17 2.57 -13.75
C LYS A 80 10.65 3.18 -12.44
N LYS A 81 9.37 2.99 -12.11
CA LYS A 81 8.72 3.63 -10.97
C LYS A 81 8.99 2.86 -9.69
N THR A 82 9.60 3.52 -8.70
CA THR A 82 9.99 2.87 -7.44
C THR A 82 8.79 2.31 -6.67
N GLU A 83 7.65 3.01 -6.69
CA GLU A 83 6.41 2.59 -5.99
C GLU A 83 5.98 1.15 -6.35
N LEU A 84 6.16 0.74 -7.61
CA LEU A 84 5.81 -0.61 -8.07
C LEU A 84 6.94 -1.62 -7.83
N LEU A 85 8.19 -1.17 -7.99
CA LEU A 85 9.37 -2.00 -7.80
C LEU A 85 9.48 -2.51 -6.36
N PHE A 86 9.10 -1.68 -5.38
CA PHE A 86 9.07 -2.10 -3.97
C PHE A 86 8.06 -3.21 -3.71
N ILE A 87 6.87 -3.17 -4.32
CA ILE A 87 5.90 -4.26 -4.16
C ILE A 87 6.42 -5.56 -4.80
N GLY A 88 7.03 -5.46 -5.99
CA GLY A 88 7.67 -6.62 -6.63
C GLY A 88 8.83 -7.19 -5.78
N LEU A 89 9.62 -6.34 -5.15
CA LEU A 89 10.66 -6.74 -4.20
C LEU A 89 10.06 -7.45 -2.98
N ILE A 90 9.02 -6.90 -2.37
CA ILE A 90 8.37 -7.48 -1.19
C ILE A 90 7.83 -8.88 -1.51
N LEU A 91 7.12 -9.04 -2.63
CA LEU A 91 6.67 -10.36 -3.11
C LEU A 91 7.82 -11.35 -3.28
N ARG A 92 8.98 -10.90 -3.77
CA ARG A 92 10.17 -11.76 -3.89
C ARG A 92 10.71 -12.19 -2.52
N MET A 93 10.80 -11.25 -1.59
CA MET A 93 11.34 -11.44 -0.25
C MET A 93 10.44 -12.31 0.65
N LEU A 94 9.12 -12.27 0.43
CA LEU A 94 8.18 -13.15 1.13
C LEU A 94 8.40 -14.63 0.77
N LYS A 95 8.29 -15.49 1.77
CA LYS A 95 8.11 -16.94 1.58
C LYS A 95 6.73 -17.21 0.97
N THR A 96 6.54 -18.36 0.35
CA THR A 96 5.19 -18.81 -0.03
C THR A 96 4.31 -18.92 1.22
N GLY A 97 3.13 -18.30 1.19
CA GLY A 97 2.26 -18.15 2.36
C GLY A 97 2.68 -17.01 3.32
N GLY A 98 3.80 -16.33 3.07
CA GLY A 98 4.20 -15.14 3.80
C GLY A 98 3.34 -13.94 3.40
N ARG A 99 3.11 -13.04 4.36
CA ARG A 99 2.17 -11.93 4.27
C ARG A 99 2.87 -10.58 4.36
N SER A 100 2.32 -9.56 3.72
CA SER A 100 2.77 -8.18 3.86
C SER A 100 1.62 -7.22 4.02
N ALA A 101 1.82 -6.22 4.88
CA ALA A 101 1.05 -4.99 4.89
C ALA A 101 1.96 -3.85 4.44
N SER A 102 1.63 -3.25 3.30
CA SER A 102 2.45 -2.21 2.67
C SER A 102 1.63 -0.96 2.37
N ILE A 103 2.18 0.19 2.68
CA ILE A 103 1.56 1.49 2.37
C ILE A 103 1.95 1.91 0.95
N VAL A 104 0.96 2.21 0.12
CA VAL A 104 1.16 2.62 -1.28
C VAL A 104 0.42 3.92 -1.56
N PRO A 105 0.92 4.78 -2.47
CA PRO A 105 0.10 5.88 -2.97
C PRO A 105 -1.05 5.34 -3.82
N ASP A 106 -2.21 5.99 -3.80
CA ASP A 106 -3.42 5.48 -4.48
C ASP A 106 -3.24 5.29 -5.99
N GLY A 107 -2.27 5.99 -6.59
CA GLY A 107 -1.90 5.77 -8.00
C GLY A 107 -1.59 4.31 -8.32
N VAL A 108 -1.06 3.53 -7.36
CA VAL A 108 -0.84 2.08 -7.50
C VAL A 108 -2.15 1.34 -7.73
N LEU A 109 -3.24 1.77 -7.09
CA LEU A 109 -4.54 1.11 -7.10
C LEU A 109 -5.33 1.33 -8.40
N PHE A 110 -5.28 2.54 -8.99
CA PHE A 110 -6.16 2.88 -10.12
C PHE A 110 -5.45 3.28 -11.41
N SER A 111 -4.12 3.52 -11.41
CA SER A 111 -3.45 3.99 -12.63
C SER A 111 -3.62 3.00 -13.77
N SER A 112 -3.93 3.52 -14.96
CA SER A 112 -4.19 2.75 -16.19
C SER A 112 -2.93 2.37 -16.96
N SER A 113 -1.73 2.77 -16.50
CA SER A 113 -0.51 2.41 -17.21
C SER A 113 -0.25 0.90 -17.14
N LYS A 114 0.31 0.34 -18.22
CA LYS A 114 0.52 -1.11 -18.38
C LYS A 114 1.19 -1.77 -17.18
N ALA A 115 2.22 -1.14 -16.61
CA ALA A 115 2.94 -1.66 -15.45
C ALA A 115 2.08 -1.71 -14.17
N HIS A 116 1.15 -0.77 -13.97
CA HIS A 116 0.29 -0.78 -12.78
C HIS A 116 -0.77 -1.86 -12.90
N VAL A 117 -1.42 -1.96 -14.07
CA VAL A 117 -2.38 -3.04 -14.35
C VAL A 117 -1.71 -4.40 -14.23
N GLN A 118 -0.48 -4.55 -14.76
CA GLN A 118 0.30 -5.78 -14.62
C GLN A 118 0.55 -6.14 -13.15
N LEU A 119 1.00 -5.18 -12.33
CA LEU A 119 1.23 -5.45 -10.91
C LEU A 119 -0.06 -5.87 -10.20
N ARG A 120 -1.16 -5.15 -10.40
CA ARG A 120 -2.45 -5.49 -9.76
C ARG A 120 -2.97 -6.85 -10.20
N LYS A 121 -2.85 -7.16 -11.50
CA LYS A 121 -3.17 -8.48 -12.02
C LYS A 121 -2.30 -9.56 -11.36
N HIS A 122 -0.99 -9.33 -11.23
CA HIS A 122 -0.09 -10.27 -10.57
C HIS A 122 -0.44 -10.48 -9.08
N LEU A 123 -0.90 -9.44 -8.38
CA LEU A 123 -1.34 -9.53 -6.99
C LEU A 123 -2.63 -10.33 -6.81
N ILE A 124 -3.55 -10.30 -7.79
CA ILE A 124 -4.89 -10.92 -7.71
C ILE A 124 -4.93 -12.32 -8.36
N GLU A 125 -4.15 -12.53 -9.41
CA GLU A 125 -4.15 -13.79 -10.17
C GLU A 125 -3.13 -14.79 -9.64
N ASP A 126 -1.92 -14.33 -9.33
CA ASP A 126 -0.80 -15.21 -8.96
C ASP A 126 -0.51 -15.23 -7.45
N ASN A 127 -1.22 -14.38 -6.69
CA ASN A 127 -1.05 -14.20 -5.26
C ASN A 127 -2.43 -13.97 -4.61
N GLN A 128 -2.42 -13.81 -3.29
CA GLN A 128 -3.62 -13.55 -2.50
C GLN A 128 -3.59 -12.10 -1.99
N LEU A 129 -4.22 -11.19 -2.72
CA LEU A 129 -4.63 -9.89 -2.17
C LEU A 129 -5.78 -10.11 -1.19
N GLU A 130 -5.61 -9.70 0.06
CA GLU A 130 -6.57 -9.90 1.14
C GLU A 130 -7.38 -8.63 1.42
N ALA A 131 -6.72 -7.47 1.46
CA ALA A 131 -7.36 -6.22 1.81
C ALA A 131 -6.73 -4.98 1.16
N VAL A 132 -7.57 -3.97 0.96
CA VAL A 132 -7.22 -2.61 0.57
C VAL A 132 -7.92 -1.63 1.51
N ILE A 133 -7.15 -0.95 2.35
CA ILE A 133 -7.64 0.06 3.30
C ILE A 133 -7.26 1.42 2.73
N SER A 134 -8.25 2.18 2.28
CA SER A 134 -8.06 3.54 1.76
C SER A 134 -7.85 4.51 2.92
N LEU A 135 -6.79 5.32 2.87
CA LEU A 135 -6.50 6.36 3.87
C LEU A 135 -6.82 7.74 3.28
N PRO A 136 -7.34 8.69 4.10
CA PRO A 136 -7.69 10.01 3.62
C PRO A 136 -6.43 10.82 3.30
N SER A 137 -6.56 11.78 2.37
CA SER A 137 -5.47 12.72 2.06
C SER A 137 -5.10 13.53 3.31
N GLY A 138 -3.84 13.46 3.74
CA GLY A 138 -3.37 14.22 4.91
C GLY A 138 -2.77 13.38 6.03
N VAL A 139 -2.97 12.06 6.02
CA VAL A 139 -2.37 11.12 6.99
C VAL A 139 -0.84 11.19 7.03
N PHE A 140 -0.19 11.65 5.96
CA PHE A 140 1.26 11.81 5.90
C PHE A 140 1.74 13.26 5.89
N LYS A 141 0.86 14.25 6.10
CA LYS A 141 1.28 15.65 6.23
C LYS A 141 2.10 15.87 7.50
N PRO A 142 3.06 16.83 7.49
CA PRO A 142 3.40 17.73 6.37
C PRO A 142 4.34 17.12 5.32
N TYR A 143 4.73 15.84 5.45
CA TYR A 143 5.74 15.21 4.60
C TYR A 143 5.22 14.79 3.22
N ALA A 144 3.97 14.33 3.15
CA ALA A 144 3.29 13.97 1.91
C ALA A 144 1.81 14.32 1.96
N GLY A 145 1.33 15.00 0.91
CA GLY A 145 -0.08 15.39 0.75
C GLY A 145 -0.90 14.48 -0.16
N VAL A 146 -0.33 13.36 -0.64
CA VAL A 146 -1.04 12.41 -1.50
C VAL A 146 -1.92 11.49 -0.67
N SER A 147 -3.05 11.06 -1.22
CA SER A 147 -3.82 9.95 -0.67
C SER A 147 -3.05 8.64 -0.83
N THR A 148 -3.18 7.79 0.18
CA THR A 148 -2.44 6.54 0.33
C THR A 148 -3.38 5.45 0.77
N SER A 149 -3.00 4.21 0.52
CA SER A 149 -3.76 3.04 0.92
C SER A 149 -2.83 1.98 1.50
N ILE A 150 -3.34 1.19 2.44
CA ILE A 150 -2.65 0.00 2.94
C ILE A 150 -3.15 -1.18 2.12
N ILE A 151 -2.23 -1.88 1.46
CA ILE A 151 -2.52 -3.14 0.79
C ILE A 151 -1.99 -4.29 1.65
N ILE A 152 -2.83 -5.30 1.86
CA ILE A 152 -2.47 -6.51 2.56
C ILE A 152 -2.54 -7.68 1.60
N PHE A 153 -1.42 -8.36 1.41
CA PHE A 153 -1.32 -9.46 0.46
C PHE A 153 -0.37 -10.56 0.96
N SER A 154 -0.65 -11.78 0.53
CA SER A 154 0.16 -12.96 0.79
C SER A 154 0.71 -13.53 -0.50
N LYS A 155 1.93 -14.09 -0.45
CA LYS A 155 2.58 -14.66 -1.63
C LYS A 155 2.03 -16.05 -1.95
N GLY A 156 1.62 -16.25 -3.20
CA GLY A 156 0.89 -17.44 -3.63
C GLY A 156 -0.55 -17.44 -3.14
N GLY A 157 -1.19 -18.61 -3.15
CA GLY A 157 -2.64 -18.71 -2.87
C GLY A 157 -3.48 -18.21 -4.04
N SER A 158 -4.76 -17.96 -3.78
CA SER A 158 -5.71 -17.41 -4.74
C SER A 158 -6.56 -16.33 -4.08
N THR A 159 -6.76 -15.20 -4.77
CA THR A 159 -7.76 -14.21 -4.36
C THR A 159 -9.14 -14.64 -4.83
N ASP A 160 -10.05 -14.89 -3.90
CA ASP A 160 -11.48 -15.06 -4.19
C ASP A 160 -12.23 -13.74 -4.01
N GLU A 161 -11.94 -13.05 -2.91
CA GLU A 161 -12.59 -11.81 -2.50
C GLU A 161 -11.58 -10.92 -1.78
N VAL A 162 -11.70 -9.60 -1.96
CA VAL A 162 -10.82 -8.60 -1.34
C VAL A 162 -11.64 -7.72 -0.42
N PHE A 163 -11.15 -7.53 0.81
CA PHE A 163 -11.73 -6.63 1.79
C PHE A 163 -11.36 -5.17 1.47
N PHE A 164 -12.36 -4.31 1.38
CA PHE A 164 -12.19 -2.87 1.25
C PHE A 164 -12.64 -2.16 2.51
N TYR A 165 -11.87 -1.16 2.92
CA TYR A 165 -12.25 -0.25 4.00
C TYR A 165 -11.97 1.20 3.60
N ASP A 166 -12.93 2.10 3.82
CA ASP A 166 -12.80 3.55 3.60
C ASP A 166 -12.52 4.29 4.91
N MET A 167 -11.25 4.61 5.19
CA MET A 167 -10.87 5.35 6.40
C MET A 167 -11.09 6.85 6.18
N HIS A 168 -11.78 7.50 7.12
CA HIS A 168 -12.03 8.93 7.13
C HIS A 168 -11.15 9.67 8.13
N ALA A 169 -10.79 9.04 9.25
CA ALA A 169 -9.95 9.66 10.28
C ALA A 169 -8.99 8.67 10.95
N ASP A 170 -7.77 9.12 11.25
CA ASP A 170 -6.73 8.34 11.92
C ASP A 170 -6.44 8.79 13.37
N GLY A 171 -7.34 9.58 13.97
CA GLY A 171 -7.13 10.18 15.28
C GLY A 171 -6.33 11.49 15.25
N TYR A 172 -5.96 12.00 14.08
CA TYR A 172 -5.30 13.30 13.93
C TYR A 172 -5.96 14.18 12.87
N SER A 173 -5.81 15.50 12.99
CA SER A 173 -6.21 16.45 11.94
C SER A 173 -5.46 16.15 10.64
N LEU A 174 -6.12 16.32 9.50
CA LEU A 174 -5.56 16.09 8.16
C LEU A 174 -4.85 17.33 7.57
N ASP A 175 -4.38 18.21 8.45
CA ASP A 175 -3.62 19.42 8.15
C ASP A 175 -2.12 19.23 8.46
N ASP A 176 -1.31 20.25 8.20
CA ASP A 176 0.14 20.18 8.43
C ASP A 176 0.52 20.12 9.92
N LYS A 177 -0.42 20.44 10.82
CA LYS A 177 -0.18 20.49 12.27
C LYS A 177 -0.40 19.14 12.94
N ARG A 178 -1.17 18.23 12.33
CA ARG A 178 -1.46 16.88 12.82
C ARG A 178 -1.75 16.84 14.33
N GLN A 179 -2.76 17.59 14.75
CA GLN A 179 -3.19 17.64 16.15
C GLN A 179 -4.12 16.48 16.45
N PRO A 180 -4.07 15.88 17.66
CA PRO A 180 -5.00 14.81 18.03
C PRO A 180 -6.46 15.26 17.93
N VAL A 181 -7.30 14.39 17.37
CA VAL A 181 -8.77 14.57 17.30
C VAL A 181 -9.47 13.33 17.85
N LYS A 182 -10.76 13.45 18.14
CA LYS A 182 -11.56 12.33 18.68
C LYS A 182 -11.88 11.27 17.62
N ASP A 183 -12.07 11.71 16.38
CA ASP A 183 -12.47 10.82 15.27
C ASP A 183 -11.30 9.91 14.88
N ASN A 184 -11.52 8.60 14.96
CA ASN A 184 -10.51 7.59 14.70
C ASN A 184 -11.16 6.27 14.29
N ASP A 185 -10.94 5.88 13.04
CA ASP A 185 -11.52 4.66 12.46
C ASP A 185 -10.61 3.44 12.66
N ILE A 186 -9.36 3.61 13.12
CA ILE A 186 -8.40 2.50 13.29
C ILE A 186 -8.96 1.37 14.17
N PRO A 187 -9.62 1.64 15.32
CA PRO A 187 -10.25 0.57 16.11
C PRO A 187 -11.35 -0.18 15.35
N ASP A 188 -12.16 0.51 14.54
CA ASP A 188 -13.20 -0.14 13.74
C ASP A 188 -12.58 -0.96 12.61
N ILE A 189 -11.55 -0.45 11.92
CA ILE A 189 -10.78 -1.20 10.91
C ILE A 189 -10.30 -2.53 11.49
N LEU A 190 -9.72 -2.53 12.69
CA LEU A 190 -9.23 -3.75 13.33
C LEU A 190 -10.37 -4.73 13.63
N ALA A 191 -11.49 -4.23 14.16
CA ALA A 191 -12.66 -5.05 14.47
C ALA A 191 -13.29 -5.66 13.21
N GLN A 192 -13.53 -4.86 12.18
CA GLN A 192 -14.10 -5.33 10.91
C GLN A 192 -13.15 -6.26 10.17
N TYR A 193 -11.85 -5.98 10.18
CA TYR A 193 -10.86 -6.83 9.55
C TYR A 193 -10.75 -8.20 10.24
N GLN A 194 -10.84 -8.23 11.57
CA GLN A 194 -10.88 -9.49 12.32
C GLN A 194 -12.14 -10.30 11.98
N ARG A 195 -13.32 -9.66 12.02
CA ARG A 195 -14.59 -10.27 11.61
C ARG A 195 -14.55 -10.83 10.18
N TRP A 196 -13.93 -10.10 9.27
CA TRP A 196 -13.69 -10.56 7.90
C TRP A 196 -12.84 -11.83 7.85
N CYS A 197 -11.74 -11.87 8.61
CA CYS A 197 -10.85 -13.03 8.69
C CYS A 197 -11.56 -14.26 9.30
N ASP A 198 -12.39 -14.04 10.31
CA ASP A 198 -13.17 -15.07 10.99
C ASP A 198 -14.42 -15.50 10.20
N ARG A 199 -14.67 -14.87 9.04
CA ARG A 199 -15.88 -15.04 8.21
C ARG A 199 -17.18 -14.79 9.00
N ASP A 200 -17.12 -13.85 9.93
CA ASP A 200 -18.20 -13.48 10.84
C ASP A 200 -18.78 -12.08 10.53
N GLY A 201 -19.70 -12.04 9.57
CA GLY A 201 -20.43 -10.82 9.21
C GLY A 201 -20.89 -10.80 7.75
N ASP A 202 -21.81 -9.89 7.44
CA ASP A 202 -22.22 -9.61 6.06
C ASP A 202 -21.45 -8.40 5.52
N PHE A 203 -20.53 -8.67 4.60
CA PHE A 203 -19.71 -7.67 3.92
C PHE A 203 -20.14 -7.45 2.46
N SER A 204 -21.31 -7.95 2.05
CA SER A 204 -21.81 -7.77 0.68
C SER A 204 -22.30 -6.34 0.40
N GLY A 205 -22.66 -5.60 1.46
CA GLY A 205 -23.23 -4.25 1.37
C GLY A 205 -22.20 -3.18 1.01
N ARG A 206 -22.17 -2.76 -0.26
CA ARG A 206 -21.24 -1.73 -0.79
C ARG A 206 -21.51 -0.29 -0.37
N THR A 207 -22.53 -0.06 0.46
CA THR A 207 -22.83 1.24 1.07
C THR A 207 -22.07 1.44 2.40
N GLN A 208 -21.58 0.35 3.00
CA GLN A 208 -20.87 0.37 4.27
C GLN A 208 -19.43 0.90 4.11
N GLN A 209 -18.79 1.27 5.23
CA GLN A 209 -17.37 1.63 5.23
C GLN A 209 -16.47 0.42 4.93
N ALA A 210 -16.90 -0.77 5.34
CA ALA A 210 -16.23 -2.04 5.12
C ALA A 210 -17.07 -2.95 4.22
N PHE A 211 -16.49 -3.48 3.14
CA PHE A 211 -17.20 -4.42 2.26
C PHE A 211 -16.23 -5.33 1.49
N GLY A 212 -16.73 -6.48 1.07
CA GLY A 212 -16.03 -7.45 0.22
C GLY A 212 -16.29 -7.18 -1.26
N VAL A 213 -15.26 -7.35 -2.09
CA VAL A 213 -15.38 -7.31 -3.54
C VAL A 213 -14.87 -8.63 -4.14
N PRO A 214 -15.74 -9.42 -4.79
CA PRO A 214 -15.35 -10.64 -5.46
C PRO A 214 -14.36 -10.39 -6.60
N LYS A 215 -13.44 -11.34 -6.82
CA LYS A 215 -12.45 -11.27 -7.90
C LYS A 215 -13.07 -11.02 -9.27
N GLY A 216 -14.26 -11.60 -9.54
CA GLY A 216 -14.97 -11.40 -10.81
C GLY A 216 -15.22 -9.91 -11.13
N ASP A 217 -15.58 -9.12 -10.11
CA ASP A 217 -15.83 -7.69 -10.28
C ASP A 217 -14.54 -6.90 -10.44
N LEU A 218 -13.47 -7.31 -9.76
CA LEU A 218 -12.14 -6.73 -9.94
C LEU A 218 -11.66 -6.92 -11.39
N VAL A 219 -11.83 -8.13 -11.94
CA VAL A 219 -11.48 -8.44 -13.33
C VAL A 219 -12.33 -7.61 -14.31
N ALA A 220 -13.63 -7.49 -14.05
CA ALA A 220 -14.53 -6.69 -14.88
C ALA A 220 -14.14 -5.20 -14.91
N GLN A 221 -13.59 -4.68 -13.82
CA GLN A 221 -13.08 -3.31 -13.71
C GLN A 221 -11.60 -3.17 -14.10
N ASN A 222 -11.06 -4.11 -14.89
CA ASN A 222 -9.66 -4.09 -15.34
C ASN A 222 -8.65 -3.99 -14.18
N TYR A 223 -8.95 -4.71 -13.09
CA TYR A 223 -8.17 -4.77 -11.87
C TYR A 223 -8.00 -3.40 -11.17
N ASP A 224 -8.92 -2.45 -11.36
CA ASP A 224 -8.92 -1.18 -10.61
C ASP A 224 -9.22 -1.47 -9.12
N LEU A 225 -8.33 -1.09 -8.22
CA LEU A 225 -8.48 -1.31 -6.78
C LEU A 225 -8.87 -0.03 -6.03
N SER A 226 -9.39 0.99 -6.72
CA SER A 226 -9.92 2.17 -6.03
C SER A 226 -11.28 1.89 -5.42
N ILE A 227 -11.41 2.19 -4.13
CA ILE A 227 -12.64 1.94 -3.37
C ILE A 227 -13.88 2.63 -3.98
N ASN A 228 -13.68 3.82 -4.55
CA ASN A 228 -14.73 4.62 -5.19
C ASN A 228 -15.38 3.95 -6.41
N ARG A 229 -14.74 2.93 -7.00
CA ARG A 229 -15.33 2.15 -8.11
C ARG A 229 -16.41 1.19 -7.66
N TYR A 230 -16.31 0.74 -6.41
CA TYR A 230 -17.17 -0.31 -5.86
C TYR A 230 -18.17 0.26 -4.86
N LYS A 231 -17.81 1.33 -4.16
CA LYS A 231 -18.70 1.97 -3.18
C LYS A 231 -19.96 2.50 -3.86
N GLN A 232 -21.12 2.10 -3.35
CA GLN A 232 -22.40 2.64 -3.79
C GLN A 232 -22.70 3.91 -2.97
N GLN A 233 -22.74 5.06 -3.64
CA GLN A 233 -23.19 6.30 -3.01
C GLN A 233 -24.71 6.32 -3.00
N VAL A 234 -25.30 6.33 -1.80
CA VAL A 234 -26.73 6.65 -1.63
C VAL A 234 -26.83 8.17 -1.70
N TYR A 235 -27.30 8.69 -2.83
CA TYR A 235 -27.69 10.09 -2.91
C TYR A 235 -29.03 10.23 -2.18
N GLU A 236 -29.04 10.87 -1.01
CA GLU A 236 -30.28 11.44 -0.50
C GLU A 236 -30.65 12.60 -1.44
N ALA A 237 -31.82 12.52 -2.06
CA ALA A 237 -32.33 13.61 -2.87
C ALA A 237 -32.54 14.81 -1.94
N GLU A 238 -31.65 15.81 -2.02
CA GLU A 238 -31.93 17.11 -1.44
C GLU A 238 -33.21 17.64 -2.10
N GLN A 239 -34.30 17.66 -1.33
CA GLN A 239 -35.49 18.40 -1.72
C GLN A 239 -35.13 19.88 -1.71
N HIS A 240 -34.69 20.39 -2.85
CA HIS A 240 -34.65 21.81 -3.09
C HIS A 240 -36.09 22.32 -3.08
N GLU A 241 -36.49 23.01 -2.01
CA GLU A 241 -37.58 23.98 -2.06
C GLU A 241 -37.17 25.13 -2.99
N ASN A 242 -37.32 24.90 -4.29
CA ASN A 242 -37.86 25.86 -5.27
C ASN A 242 -37.75 25.23 -6.66
N GLY A 243 -38.91 24.90 -7.22
CA GLY A 243 -39.07 24.11 -8.45
C GLY A 243 -38.49 24.76 -9.71
N ARG A 244 -37.19 24.61 -9.93
CA ARG A 244 -36.56 24.73 -11.25
C ARG A 244 -35.49 23.66 -11.43
N VAL A 245 -35.82 22.67 -12.26
CA VAL A 245 -34.85 21.71 -12.78
C VAL A 245 -33.95 22.46 -13.77
N GLN A 246 -32.67 22.63 -13.43
CA GLN A 246 -31.63 22.99 -14.40
C GLN A 246 -30.70 21.80 -14.57
N ALA A 247 -30.76 21.15 -15.74
CA ALA A 247 -29.80 20.14 -16.14
C ALA A 247 -28.43 20.79 -16.34
N CYS A 248 -27.50 20.58 -15.40
CA CYS A 248 -26.13 21.03 -15.55
C CYS A 248 -25.29 19.92 -16.22
N GLN A 249 -25.37 19.84 -17.55
CA GLN A 249 -24.31 19.23 -18.34
C GLN A 249 -23.17 20.24 -18.49
N ARG A 250 -22.02 20.01 -17.86
CA ARG A 250 -20.76 20.61 -18.31
C ARG A 250 -19.64 19.59 -18.34
N ALA A 251 -19.33 19.20 -19.58
CA ALA A 251 -18.11 18.56 -19.99
C ALA A 251 -16.89 19.50 -19.86
N SER A 252 -15.74 18.87 -19.66
CA SER A 252 -14.39 19.26 -20.11
C SER A 252 -13.85 20.65 -19.77
N VAL A 253 -12.87 20.69 -18.86
CA VAL A 253 -11.68 21.57 -18.90
C VAL A 253 -10.56 20.74 -18.27
N GLY A 254 -9.43 20.44 -18.89
CA GLY A 254 -8.57 21.33 -19.66
C GLY A 254 -7.24 21.41 -18.90
N PHE A 255 -6.25 20.73 -19.48
CA PHE A 255 -4.84 20.66 -19.13
C PHE A 255 -4.28 21.97 -18.52
N CYS A 256 -3.65 21.90 -17.34
CA CYS A 256 -2.76 22.95 -16.85
C CYS A 256 -1.43 22.33 -16.38
N GLN A 257 -0.47 22.25 -17.31
CA GLN A 257 0.93 22.02 -16.99
C GLN A 257 1.47 23.23 -16.21
N ARG A 258 1.93 22.99 -14.98
CA ARG A 258 2.93 23.87 -14.35
C ARG A 258 4.17 23.04 -14.01
N ARG A 259 5.29 23.44 -14.63
CA ARG A 259 6.65 23.04 -14.26
C ARG A 259 6.88 23.45 -12.81
N ALA A 260 7.14 22.48 -11.95
CA ALA A 260 7.78 22.72 -10.66
C ALA A 260 9.22 22.23 -10.76
N SER A 261 10.12 23.12 -10.38
CA SER A 261 11.57 23.06 -10.50
C SER A 261 12.21 21.85 -9.82
N GLN A 262 13.31 21.40 -10.40
CA GLN A 262 14.26 20.44 -9.81
C GLN A 262 14.86 21.02 -8.52
N ASN A 263 14.73 20.30 -7.39
CA ASN A 263 15.85 20.02 -6.50
C ASN A 263 15.49 18.98 -5.40
N LEU A 264 16.42 18.05 -5.22
CA LEU A 264 16.62 17.04 -4.16
C LEU A 264 15.39 16.43 -3.46
N LEU A 265 15.02 15.20 -3.84
CA LEU A 265 14.42 14.21 -2.94
C LEU A 265 14.89 12.81 -3.35
N ARG A 266 15.84 12.23 -2.61
CA ARG A 266 16.01 10.79 -2.53
C ARG A 266 15.00 10.27 -1.50
N SER A 267 14.09 9.43 -1.96
CA SER A 267 12.97 8.95 -1.17
C SER A 267 13.40 7.72 -0.34
N ARG A 268 13.01 7.73 0.95
CA ARG A 268 13.49 6.84 2.03
C ARG A 268 12.59 5.62 2.17
N SER A 269 13.17 4.45 2.48
CA SER A 269 12.41 3.19 2.65
C SER A 269 12.95 2.44 3.86
N PHE A 270 12.06 2.06 4.78
CA PHE A 270 12.36 1.10 5.84
C PHE A 270 11.47 -0.14 5.66
N LEU A 271 12.10 -1.30 5.52
CA LEU A 271 11.45 -2.60 5.35
C LEU A 271 11.71 -3.43 6.62
N LEU A 272 10.66 -3.78 7.38
CA LEU A 272 10.79 -4.62 8.57
C LEU A 272 10.27 -6.03 8.29
N GLY A 273 11.14 -7.04 8.42
CA GLY A 273 10.81 -8.46 8.25
C GLY A 273 10.88 -9.26 9.55
N ILE A 274 9.90 -10.15 9.80
CA ILE A 274 9.87 -11.03 10.97
C ILE A 274 9.83 -12.51 10.51
N PRO A 275 10.84 -13.34 10.85
CA PRO A 275 10.74 -14.80 10.74
C PRO A 275 10.12 -15.39 12.01
N GLN A 276 9.18 -16.32 11.87
CA GLN A 276 8.63 -17.10 12.99
C GLN A 276 9.61 -18.20 13.44
N PRO A 277 9.62 -18.60 14.74
CA PRO A 277 10.32 -19.80 15.17
C PRO A 277 9.62 -21.04 14.58
N ARG A 278 10.41 -22.03 14.13
CA ARG A 278 9.88 -23.32 13.69
C ARG A 278 9.16 -23.97 14.87
N CYS A 279 7.85 -24.18 14.77
CA CYS A 279 7.15 -25.12 15.65
C CYS A 279 7.71 -26.53 15.37
N ILE A 280 8.18 -27.18 16.42
CA ILE A 280 8.50 -28.62 16.46
C ILE A 280 7.19 -29.38 16.59
#